data_AF-A0AAN8QJG9-F1
#
_entry.id   AF-A0AAN8QJG9-F1
#
_cell.length_a   1.000
_cell.length_b   1.000
_cell.length_c   1.000
_cell.angle_alpha   90.00
_cell.angle_beta   90.00
_cell.angle_gamma   90.00
#
_symmetry.space_group_name_H-M   'P 1'
#
loop_
_entity.id
_entity.type
_entity.pdbx_description
1 polymer ?
#
loop_
_entity_poly.entity_id
_entity_poly.type
_entity_poly.pdbx_seq_one_letter_code
_entity_poly.pdbx_strand_id
1 'polypeptide(L)'
;MSPLRHRRYLKLVTAKRIMYKVAGVAAVPGTLSLMSGTVFAATEDKPNVTLNTDELSLYTTPQQKFRYVEPDIGHLEQGVTTLRKLAEPYVTWCQQTSHSAVEKVQGAIGKVKPKVESAIQLGSETFTFLQNPPAEFYPRLAVIGFSGIIGLFLARGSRVKKLVYPTGLMAAGYSMYYPQAAASIAKNTGDSLYDFALQGYVNVENVFKSATTPVEGKPMKNEKPEEKSPTAESKP
;
A
#
# COMPACT_ATOMS: atom_id res chain seq x y z
N MET A 1 42.79 17.81 -44.63
CA MET A 1 41.83 17.16 -43.71
C MET A 1 41.61 18.08 -42.51
N SER A 2 40.40 18.62 -42.26
CA SER A 2 40.25 19.81 -41.41
C SER A 2 40.16 19.51 -39.89
N PRO A 3 41.00 20.12 -39.03
CA PRO A 3 41.08 19.79 -37.59
C PRO A 3 39.87 20.25 -36.74
N LEU A 4 38.94 21.01 -37.33
CA LEU A 4 37.78 21.60 -36.62
C LEU A 4 36.68 20.59 -36.24
N ARG A 5 36.62 19.40 -36.86
CA ARG A 5 35.59 18.39 -36.52
C ARG A 5 35.85 17.67 -35.19
N HIS A 6 37.11 17.48 -34.80
CA HIS A 6 37.44 16.68 -33.61
C HIS A 6 37.11 17.39 -32.28
N ARG A 7 37.21 18.73 -32.22
CA ARG A 7 36.89 19.51 -31.00
C ARG A 7 35.38 19.53 -30.66
N ARG A 8 34.48 19.35 -31.64
CA ARG A 8 33.02 19.31 -31.38
C ARG A 8 32.58 18.00 -30.71
N TYR A 9 33.11 16.86 -31.14
CA TYR A 9 32.82 15.56 -30.52
C TYR A 9 33.27 15.51 -29.05
N LEU A 10 34.47 16.03 -28.74
CA LEU A 10 35.00 15.97 -27.38
C LEU A 10 34.18 16.81 -26.40
N LYS A 11 33.68 18.00 -26.79
CA LYS A 11 32.77 18.80 -25.93
C LYS A 11 31.44 18.09 -25.67
N LEU A 12 30.85 17.42 -26.67
CA LEU A 12 29.59 16.69 -26.51
C LEU A 12 29.72 15.46 -25.59
N VAL A 13 30.81 14.70 -25.71
CA VAL A 13 31.07 13.54 -24.84
C VAL A 13 31.31 13.99 -23.40
N THR A 14 32.10 15.03 -23.17
CA THR A 14 32.37 15.54 -21.82
C THR A 14 31.12 16.15 -21.17
N ALA A 15 30.32 16.93 -21.90
CA ALA A 15 29.05 17.45 -21.39
C ALA A 15 28.07 16.33 -21.00
N LYS A 16 27.94 15.29 -21.84
CA LYS A 16 27.10 14.12 -21.56
C LYS A 16 27.60 13.28 -20.38
N ARG A 17 28.88 13.40 -19.98
CA ARG A 17 29.45 12.71 -18.81
C ARG A 17 29.22 13.44 -17.49
N ILE A 18 29.00 14.77 -17.51
CA ILE A 18 28.80 15.60 -16.31
C ILE A 18 27.36 15.51 -15.78
N MET A 19 26.35 15.33 -16.66
CA MET A 19 24.94 15.23 -16.25
C MET A 19 24.58 14.01 -15.38
N TYR A 20 25.43 12.98 -15.27
CA TYR A 20 25.13 11.76 -14.51
C TYR A 20 25.69 11.76 -13.07
N LYS A 21 26.19 12.89 -12.54
CA LYS A 21 26.84 12.94 -11.21
C LYS A 21 26.33 14.06 -10.29
N VAL A 22 25.04 14.40 -10.35
CA VAL A 22 24.36 15.36 -9.43
C VAL A 22 22.98 14.83 -8.96
N ALA A 23 22.77 13.52 -9.00
CA ALA A 23 21.53 12.88 -8.53
C ALA A 23 21.83 11.92 -7.37
N GLY A 24 21.81 12.41 -6.13
CA GLY A 24 22.01 11.54 -4.97
C GLY A 24 22.50 12.15 -3.65
N VAL A 25 21.98 13.31 -3.20
CA VAL A 25 21.99 13.69 -1.77
C VAL A 25 20.74 14.53 -1.48
N ALA A 26 19.80 14.00 -0.68
CA ALA A 26 18.79 14.72 0.15
C ALA A 26 17.67 13.75 0.57
N ALA A 27 17.88 12.99 1.65
CA ALA A 27 16.84 12.21 2.32
C ALA A 27 17.23 12.01 3.80
N VAL A 28 16.22 11.84 4.68
CA VAL A 28 16.31 11.64 6.15
C VAL A 28 16.60 12.95 6.94
N PRO A 29 16.01 13.20 8.14
CA PRO A 29 15.13 12.35 8.96
C PRO A 29 13.69 12.86 9.16
N GLY A 30 12.80 11.95 9.58
CA GLY A 30 11.39 12.25 9.86
C GLY A 30 10.74 11.32 10.89
N THR A 31 11.42 11.07 12.02
CA THR A 31 10.86 10.32 13.16
C THR A 31 11.35 10.88 14.49
N LEU A 32 10.58 11.80 15.09
CA LEU A 32 10.68 12.15 16.50
C LEU A 32 9.39 11.66 17.17
N SER A 33 9.45 10.48 17.79
CA SER A 33 8.32 9.91 18.51
C SER A 33 8.25 10.49 19.92
N LEU A 34 7.03 10.82 20.36
CA LEU A 34 6.77 11.45 21.65
C LEU A 34 7.08 10.50 22.82
N MET A 35 7.90 10.95 23.76
CA MET A 35 7.77 10.54 25.16
C MET A 35 7.20 11.73 25.95
N SER A 36 6.13 11.48 26.70
CA SER A 36 5.67 12.35 27.78
C SER A 36 5.28 11.46 28.93
N GLY A 37 5.99 11.61 30.06
CA GLY A 37 5.77 10.79 31.24
C GLY A 37 4.50 11.21 31.97
N THR A 38 3.72 10.22 32.39
CA THR A 38 2.61 10.42 33.34
C THR A 38 3.19 10.69 34.72
N VAL A 39 2.98 11.90 35.26
CA VAL A 39 3.26 12.17 36.68
C VAL A 39 2.09 11.63 37.51
N PHE A 40 2.42 10.69 38.39
CA PHE A 40 1.50 10.08 39.35
C PHE A 40 1.37 11.02 40.56
N ALA A 41 0.16 11.45 40.90
CA ALA A 41 -0.12 12.16 42.15
C ALA A 41 -0.81 11.18 43.11
N ALA A 42 -0.16 10.92 44.25
CA ALA A 42 -0.59 9.92 45.22
C ALA A 42 -1.72 10.44 46.11
N THR A 43 -2.70 9.57 46.42
CA THR A 43 -2.83 8.89 47.74
C THR A 43 -2.06 9.59 48.88
N GLU A 44 -2.59 9.95 50.04
CA GLU A 44 -3.78 9.55 50.84
C GLU A 44 -4.18 10.81 51.67
N ASP A 45 -5.18 10.90 52.57
CA ASP A 45 -5.60 9.96 53.60
C ASP A 45 -6.96 10.38 54.24
N LYS A 46 -7.65 9.44 54.88
CA LYS A 46 -8.81 9.68 55.78
C LYS A 46 -8.33 9.39 57.21
N PRO A 47 -8.84 10.05 58.27
CA PRO A 47 -10.00 9.44 58.93
C PRO A 47 -10.91 10.34 59.80
N ASN A 48 -12.13 9.83 60.03
CA ASN A 48 -12.95 9.94 61.25
C ASN A 48 -13.09 11.31 61.96
N VAL A 49 -14.14 12.04 61.57
CA VAL A 49 -15.07 12.61 62.57
C VAL A 49 -16.47 12.09 62.26
N THR A 50 -17.11 11.51 63.26
CA THR A 50 -18.52 11.10 63.25
C THR A 50 -19.41 12.28 62.86
N LEU A 51 -20.47 12.07 62.06
CA LEU A 51 -21.85 12.53 62.35
C LEU A 51 -22.83 12.31 61.16
N ASN A 52 -24.03 11.86 61.52
CA ASN A 52 -25.32 11.81 60.81
C ASN A 52 -25.44 11.23 59.38
N THR A 53 -26.14 10.10 59.34
CA THR A 53 -26.63 9.38 58.15
C THR A 53 -27.68 10.17 57.34
N ASP A 54 -28.30 11.21 57.91
CA ASP A 54 -29.35 12.00 57.25
C ASP A 54 -28.85 12.95 56.14
N GLU A 55 -27.56 13.27 56.08
CA GLU A 55 -26.99 14.06 54.97
C GLU A 55 -26.55 13.18 53.78
N LEU A 56 -26.69 11.85 53.88
CA LEU A 56 -26.39 10.91 52.79
C LEU A 56 -27.50 10.83 51.72
N SER A 57 -28.35 11.85 51.63
CA SER A 57 -29.39 11.97 50.61
C SER A 57 -28.76 12.31 49.25
N LEU A 58 -28.40 11.26 48.51
CA LEU A 58 -27.71 11.25 47.21
C LEU A 58 -28.35 12.10 46.08
N TYR A 59 -29.51 12.72 46.32
CA TYR A 59 -30.22 13.61 45.40
C TYR A 59 -30.65 14.94 46.02
N THR A 60 -30.35 15.21 47.30
CA THR A 60 -30.57 16.54 47.87
C THR A 60 -29.47 17.47 47.40
N THR A 61 -29.79 18.38 46.49
CA THR A 61 -28.85 19.44 46.11
C THR A 61 -28.89 20.47 47.25
N PRO A 62 -27.79 20.69 48.01
CA PRO A 62 -27.81 21.70 49.04
C PRO A 62 -28.15 23.04 48.40
N GLN A 63 -29.10 23.78 48.99
CA GLN A 63 -29.44 25.17 48.62
C GLN A 63 -28.32 26.12 49.06
N GLN A 64 -27.08 25.79 48.70
CA GLN A 64 -25.95 26.67 48.78
C GLN A 64 -26.19 27.77 47.74
N LYS A 65 -26.79 28.86 48.22
CA LYS A 65 -26.87 30.12 47.49
C LYS A 65 -25.45 30.57 47.21
N PHE A 66 -24.89 30.11 46.10
CA PHE A 66 -23.73 30.72 45.47
C PHE A 66 -24.14 32.14 45.11
N ARG A 67 -23.97 33.05 46.07
CA ARG A 67 -23.94 34.46 45.80
C ARG A 67 -22.73 34.63 44.88
N TYR A 68 -23.00 34.75 43.58
CA TYR A 68 -22.02 35.23 42.63
C TYR A 68 -21.69 36.66 43.06
N VAL A 69 -20.68 36.77 43.92
CA VAL A 69 -20.00 38.00 44.21
C VAL A 69 -19.12 38.21 42.99
N GLU A 70 -19.46 39.22 42.19
CA GLU A 70 -18.55 39.80 41.20
C GLU A 70 -17.18 39.93 41.90
N PRO A 71 -16.12 39.22 41.47
CA PRO A 71 -14.86 39.26 42.19
C PRO A 71 -14.36 40.70 42.29
N ASP A 72 -14.14 41.20 43.51
CA ASP A 72 -13.48 42.49 43.71
C ASP A 72 -12.14 42.45 42.97
N ILE A 73 -11.99 43.35 41.98
CA ILE A 73 -11.03 43.23 40.86
C ILE A 73 -9.62 42.95 41.40
N GLY A 74 -9.25 41.68 41.40
CA GLY A 74 -7.99 41.23 41.98
C GLY A 74 -6.80 41.61 41.11
N HIS A 75 -5.65 41.86 41.72
CA HIS A 75 -4.39 42.07 40.98
C HIS A 75 -4.09 40.93 39.98
N LEU A 76 -4.55 39.70 40.27
CA LEU A 76 -4.45 38.55 39.37
C LEU A 76 -5.30 38.71 38.09
N GLU A 77 -6.50 39.27 38.18
CA GLU A 77 -7.37 39.48 37.01
C GLU A 77 -6.83 40.59 36.10
N GLN A 78 -6.23 41.63 36.71
CA GLN A 78 -5.47 42.64 35.97
C GLN A 78 -4.23 42.03 35.28
N GLY A 79 -3.54 41.09 35.94
CA GLY A 79 -2.47 40.29 35.34
C GLY A 79 -2.95 39.42 34.15
N VAL A 80 -4.06 38.69 34.30
CA VAL A 80 -4.60 37.84 33.23
C VAL A 80 -5.15 38.65 32.06
N THR A 81 -5.78 39.80 32.32
CA THR A 81 -6.29 40.68 31.25
C THR A 81 -5.16 41.39 30.51
N THR A 82 -4.10 41.86 31.19
CA THR A 82 -2.91 42.40 30.52
C THR A 82 -2.17 41.34 29.71
N LEU A 83 -1.98 40.12 30.25
CA LEU A 83 -1.43 38.99 29.50
C LEU A 83 -2.28 38.63 28.27
N ARG A 84 -3.61 38.64 28.39
CA ARG A 84 -4.54 38.43 27.26
C ARG A 84 -4.38 39.52 26.21
N LYS A 85 -4.31 40.79 26.60
CA LYS A 85 -4.09 41.93 25.70
C LYS A 85 -2.74 41.88 24.98
N LEU A 86 -1.70 41.37 25.64
CA LEU A 86 -0.39 41.12 25.02
C LEU A 86 -0.40 39.89 24.08
N ALA A 87 -1.24 38.89 24.36
CA ALA A 87 -1.37 37.68 23.54
C ALA A 87 -2.31 37.85 22.32
N GLU A 88 -3.30 38.74 22.37
CA GLU A 88 -4.21 39.08 21.25
C GLU A 88 -3.51 39.27 19.89
N PRO A 89 -2.42 40.07 19.75
CA PRO A 89 -1.70 40.20 18.47
C PRO A 89 -1.02 38.91 18.00
N TYR A 90 -0.61 38.03 18.91
CA TYR A 90 0.01 36.75 18.55
C TYR A 90 -1.03 35.70 18.14
N VAL A 91 -2.16 35.64 18.85
CA VAL A 91 -3.29 34.75 18.53
C VAL A 91 -3.89 35.11 17.17
N THR A 92 -4.09 36.40 16.89
CA THR A 92 -4.60 36.86 15.59
C THR A 92 -3.62 36.55 14.44
N TRP A 93 -2.30 36.69 14.65
CA TRP A 93 -1.31 36.25 13.65
C TRP A 93 -1.33 34.74 13.40
N CYS A 94 -1.48 33.93 14.47
CA CYS A 94 -1.61 32.47 14.37
C CYS A 94 -2.92 32.05 13.67
N GLN A 95 -4.02 32.76 13.90
CA GLN A 95 -5.28 32.57 13.18
C GLN A 95 -5.17 32.98 11.69
N GLN A 96 -4.55 34.12 11.38
CA GLN A 96 -4.36 34.59 10.00
C GLN A 96 -3.52 33.61 9.18
N THR A 97 -2.42 33.12 9.76
CA THR A 97 -1.52 32.17 9.10
C THR A 97 -2.19 30.82 8.88
N SER A 98 -2.89 30.28 9.87
CA SER A 98 -3.65 29.03 9.73
C SER A 98 -4.81 29.15 8.74
N HIS A 99 -5.58 30.24 8.73
CA HIS A 99 -6.59 30.50 7.70
C HIS A 99 -5.99 30.49 6.29
N SER A 100 -4.85 31.16 6.07
CA SER A 100 -4.18 31.18 4.76
C SER A 100 -3.68 29.79 4.31
N ALA A 101 -3.32 28.92 5.25
CA ALA A 101 -2.91 27.54 4.96
C ALA A 101 -4.13 26.67 4.61
N VAL A 102 -5.22 26.78 5.38
CA VAL A 102 -6.49 26.10 5.12
C VAL A 102 -7.06 26.50 3.77
N GLU A 103 -7.03 27.79 3.41
CA GLU A 103 -7.54 28.28 2.12
C GLU A 103 -6.74 27.73 0.93
N LYS A 104 -5.40 27.66 1.03
CA LYS A 104 -4.55 27.03 0.00
C LYS A 104 -4.83 25.54 -0.16
N VAL A 105 -5.00 24.82 0.96
CA VAL A 105 -5.37 23.40 0.95
C VAL A 105 -6.77 23.21 0.35
N GLN A 106 -7.74 24.04 0.72
CA GLN A 106 -9.10 24.01 0.17
C GLN A 106 -9.11 24.29 -1.34
N GLY A 107 -8.31 25.24 -1.82
CA GLY A 107 -8.14 25.51 -3.25
C GLY A 107 -7.45 24.39 -4.03
N ALA A 108 -6.51 23.67 -3.40
CA ALA A 108 -5.91 22.48 -3.98
C ALA A 108 -6.89 21.30 -4.03
N ILE A 109 -7.59 21.03 -2.92
CA ILE A 109 -8.65 20.01 -2.80
C ILE A 109 -9.75 20.28 -3.82
N GLY A 110 -10.24 21.52 -3.94
CA GLY A 110 -11.26 21.91 -4.93
C GLY A 110 -10.85 21.65 -6.38
N LYS A 111 -9.56 21.73 -6.71
CA LYS A 111 -9.04 21.40 -8.06
C LYS A 111 -8.91 19.90 -8.33
N VAL A 112 -8.68 19.08 -7.29
CA VAL A 112 -8.58 17.61 -7.44
C VAL A 112 -9.90 16.89 -7.24
N LYS A 113 -10.85 17.46 -6.48
CA LYS A 113 -12.22 16.95 -6.29
C LYS A 113 -12.89 16.47 -7.58
N PRO A 114 -13.05 17.30 -8.64
CA PRO A 114 -13.72 16.84 -9.86
C PRO A 114 -12.97 15.72 -10.57
N LYS A 115 -11.63 15.65 -10.45
CA LYS A 115 -10.85 14.52 -10.99
C LYS A 115 -11.09 13.24 -10.19
N VAL A 116 -11.10 13.33 -8.86
CA VAL A 116 -11.36 12.20 -7.97
C VAL A 116 -12.81 11.71 -8.15
N GLU A 117 -13.77 12.62 -8.19
CA GLU A 117 -15.19 12.32 -8.47
C GLU A 117 -15.34 11.65 -9.84
N SER A 118 -14.72 12.17 -10.91
CA SER A 118 -14.74 11.53 -12.24
C SER A 118 -14.09 10.14 -12.25
N ALA A 119 -13.04 9.92 -11.46
CA ALA A 119 -12.35 8.63 -11.36
C ALA A 119 -13.13 7.60 -10.53
N ILE A 120 -13.80 8.04 -9.45
CA ILE A 120 -14.73 7.22 -8.67
C ILE A 120 -15.95 6.86 -9.53
N GLN A 121 -16.49 7.82 -10.28
CA GLN A 121 -17.63 7.59 -11.16
C GLN A 121 -17.28 6.62 -12.29
N LEU A 122 -16.17 6.85 -13.02
CA LEU A 122 -15.63 5.91 -14.01
C LEU A 122 -15.37 4.52 -13.40
N GLY A 123 -14.85 4.47 -12.16
CA GLY A 123 -14.65 3.23 -11.43
C GLY A 123 -15.95 2.49 -11.14
N SER A 124 -17.00 3.20 -10.72
CA SER A 124 -18.34 2.64 -10.46
C SER A 124 -19.05 2.18 -11.75
N GLU A 125 -18.92 2.94 -12.84
CA GLU A 125 -19.42 2.58 -14.17
C GLU A 125 -18.70 1.33 -14.70
N THR A 126 -17.37 1.28 -14.55
CA THR A 126 -16.57 0.09 -14.91
C THR A 126 -16.94 -1.12 -14.03
N PHE A 127 -17.18 -0.91 -12.73
CA PHE A 127 -17.55 -1.99 -11.81
C PHE A 127 -18.95 -2.56 -12.11
N THR A 128 -19.93 -1.70 -12.39
CA THR A 128 -21.29 -2.14 -12.81
C THR A 128 -21.25 -2.87 -14.16
N PHE A 129 -20.39 -2.42 -15.09
CA PHE A 129 -20.14 -3.13 -16.36
C PHE A 129 -19.46 -4.50 -16.15
N LEU A 130 -18.53 -4.60 -15.19
CA LEU A 130 -17.87 -5.87 -14.81
C LEU A 130 -18.79 -6.82 -14.03
N GLN A 131 -19.85 -6.34 -13.37
CA GLN A 131 -20.84 -7.19 -12.71
C GLN A 131 -21.77 -7.92 -13.71
N ASN A 132 -22.11 -7.28 -14.83
CA ASN A 132 -22.94 -7.87 -15.88
C ASN A 132 -22.21 -7.82 -17.25
N PRO A 133 -21.08 -8.54 -17.39
CA PRO A 133 -20.28 -8.47 -18.60
C PRO A 133 -21.00 -9.19 -19.74
N PRO A 134 -21.07 -8.59 -20.95
CA PRO A 134 -21.46 -9.36 -22.13
C PRO A 134 -20.43 -10.46 -22.35
N ALA A 135 -20.87 -11.67 -22.76
CA ALA A 135 -20.04 -12.88 -22.83
C ALA A 135 -18.73 -12.72 -23.61
N GLU A 136 -18.71 -11.77 -24.55
CA GLU A 136 -17.58 -11.42 -25.42
C GLU A 136 -16.49 -10.53 -24.77
N PHE A 137 -16.72 -9.99 -23.57
CA PHE A 137 -15.85 -8.94 -23.01
C PHE A 137 -14.48 -9.47 -22.53
N TYR A 138 -14.46 -10.48 -21.67
CA TYR A 138 -13.20 -11.04 -21.16
C TYR A 138 -12.31 -11.67 -22.25
N PRO A 139 -12.83 -12.43 -23.24
CA PRO A 139 -12.01 -12.91 -24.35
C PRO A 139 -11.31 -11.77 -25.11
N ARG A 140 -12.04 -10.67 -25.37
CA ARG A 140 -11.49 -9.49 -26.08
C ARG A 140 -10.47 -8.73 -25.23
N LEU A 141 -10.77 -8.46 -23.96
CA LEU A 141 -9.83 -7.85 -23.03
C LEU A 141 -8.57 -8.71 -22.84
N ALA A 142 -8.72 -10.03 -22.74
CA ALA A 142 -7.60 -10.95 -22.64
C ALA A 142 -6.72 -10.85 -23.89
N VAL A 143 -7.27 -10.98 -25.10
CA VAL A 143 -6.49 -10.85 -26.36
C VAL A 143 -5.77 -9.50 -26.44
N ILE A 144 -6.46 -8.40 -26.13
CA ILE A 144 -5.85 -7.05 -26.14
C ILE A 144 -4.73 -6.95 -25.09
N GLY A 145 -4.99 -7.35 -23.84
CA GLY A 145 -4.02 -7.29 -22.74
C GLY A 145 -2.81 -8.19 -22.96
N PHE A 146 -3.02 -9.46 -23.34
CA PHE A 146 -1.94 -10.39 -23.70
C PHE A 146 -1.13 -9.86 -24.89
N SER A 147 -1.77 -9.33 -25.94
CA SER A 147 -1.04 -8.73 -27.07
C SER A 147 -0.17 -7.54 -26.64
N GLY A 148 -0.63 -6.73 -25.68
CA GLY A 148 0.14 -5.63 -25.11
C GLY A 148 1.34 -6.09 -24.27
N ILE A 149 1.15 -7.13 -23.43
CA ILE A 149 2.23 -7.71 -22.62
C ILE A 149 3.28 -8.39 -23.50
N ILE A 150 2.84 -9.19 -24.49
CA ILE A 150 3.70 -9.82 -25.49
C ILE A 150 4.45 -8.75 -26.30
N GLY A 151 3.74 -7.73 -26.77
CA GLY A 151 4.31 -6.58 -27.47
C GLY A 151 5.37 -5.86 -26.64
N LEU A 152 5.12 -5.60 -25.36
CA LEU A 152 6.09 -4.99 -24.44
C LEU A 152 7.33 -5.87 -24.22
N PHE A 153 7.14 -7.19 -24.10
CA PHE A 153 8.23 -8.16 -23.95
C PHE A 153 9.14 -8.22 -25.19
N LEU A 154 8.55 -8.18 -26.39
CA LEU A 154 9.28 -8.11 -27.66
C LEU A 154 9.93 -6.72 -27.88
N ALA A 155 9.26 -5.64 -27.50
CA ALA A 155 9.72 -4.26 -27.70
C ALA A 155 10.88 -3.86 -26.78
N ARG A 156 10.92 -4.36 -25.53
CA ARG A 156 11.92 -3.96 -24.51
C ARG A 156 13.36 -4.47 -24.76
N GLY A 157 13.71 -4.77 -26.02
CA GLY A 157 15.10 -4.94 -26.47
C GLY A 157 15.87 -6.11 -25.85
N SER A 158 15.19 -7.02 -25.15
CA SER A 158 15.84 -8.10 -24.41
C SER A 158 16.50 -9.12 -25.33
N ARG A 159 17.64 -9.68 -24.91
CA ARG A 159 18.33 -10.77 -25.61
C ARG A 159 17.45 -12.01 -25.79
N VAL A 160 16.35 -12.14 -25.03
CA VAL A 160 15.35 -13.18 -25.19
C VAL A 160 14.82 -13.28 -26.63
N LYS A 161 14.63 -12.17 -27.37
CA LYS A 161 14.18 -12.26 -28.77
C LYS A 161 15.20 -12.92 -29.71
N LYS A 162 16.49 -12.90 -29.36
CA LYS A 162 17.55 -13.63 -30.10
C LYS A 162 17.56 -15.13 -29.83
N LEU A 163 16.83 -15.61 -28.83
CA LEU A 163 16.68 -17.03 -28.51
C LEU A 163 15.30 -17.53 -28.95
N VAL A 164 14.22 -16.88 -28.50
CA VAL A 164 12.84 -17.31 -28.77
C VAL A 164 12.53 -17.31 -30.27
N TYR A 165 13.03 -16.36 -31.05
CA TYR A 165 12.76 -16.30 -32.50
C TYR A 165 13.42 -17.47 -33.27
N PRO A 166 14.74 -17.68 -33.25
CA PRO A 166 15.35 -18.80 -33.96
C PRO A 166 14.97 -20.17 -33.36
N THR A 167 14.93 -20.32 -32.03
CA THR A 167 14.54 -21.59 -31.40
C THR A 167 13.08 -21.93 -31.67
N GLY A 168 12.18 -20.94 -31.63
CA GLY A 168 10.77 -21.11 -31.96
C GLY A 168 10.54 -21.49 -33.42
N LEU A 169 11.25 -20.85 -34.37
CA LEU A 169 11.19 -21.23 -35.78
C LEU A 169 11.81 -22.62 -36.04
N MET A 170 12.91 -22.99 -35.37
CA MET A 170 13.46 -24.34 -35.47
C MET A 170 12.48 -25.39 -34.93
N ALA A 171 11.88 -25.15 -33.77
CA ALA A 171 10.90 -26.06 -33.18
C ALA A 171 9.63 -26.18 -34.06
N ALA A 172 9.15 -25.09 -34.64
CA ALA A 172 8.02 -25.09 -35.56
C ALA A 172 8.35 -25.86 -36.86
N GLY A 173 9.51 -25.62 -37.47
CA GLY A 173 9.96 -26.36 -38.65
C GLY A 173 10.16 -27.85 -38.38
N TYR A 174 10.75 -28.20 -37.24
CA TYR A 174 10.92 -29.59 -36.81
C TYR A 174 9.56 -30.28 -36.55
N SER A 175 8.63 -29.58 -35.89
CA SER A 175 7.27 -30.07 -35.65
C SER A 175 6.50 -30.32 -36.95
N MET A 176 6.65 -29.43 -37.94
CA MET A 176 6.00 -29.57 -39.25
C MET A 176 6.59 -30.71 -40.09
N TYR A 177 7.88 -31.02 -39.91
CA TYR A 177 8.56 -32.13 -40.61
C TYR A 177 8.38 -33.49 -39.90
N TYR A 178 8.22 -33.51 -38.57
CA TYR A 178 8.00 -34.72 -37.77
C TYR A 178 6.76 -34.61 -36.83
N PRO A 179 5.53 -34.64 -37.39
CA PRO A 179 4.31 -34.42 -36.63
C PRO A 179 4.03 -35.48 -35.55
N GLN A 180 4.48 -36.72 -35.74
CA GLN A 180 4.31 -37.79 -34.74
C GLN A 180 5.16 -37.56 -33.48
N ALA A 181 6.40 -37.08 -33.63
CA ALA A 181 7.26 -36.72 -32.50
C ALA A 181 6.74 -35.46 -31.79
N ALA A 182 6.21 -34.49 -32.55
CA ALA A 182 5.55 -33.33 -31.97
C ALA A 182 4.30 -33.73 -31.16
N ALA A 183 3.46 -34.64 -31.67
CA ALA A 183 2.24 -35.08 -31.01
C ALA A 183 2.50 -35.87 -29.71
N SER A 184 3.54 -36.71 -29.64
CA SER A 184 3.89 -37.41 -28.39
C SER A 184 4.46 -36.45 -27.34
N ILE A 185 5.35 -35.53 -27.74
CA ILE A 185 5.86 -34.49 -26.84
C ILE A 185 4.73 -33.58 -26.34
N ALA A 186 3.80 -33.18 -27.21
CA ALA A 186 2.67 -32.33 -26.86
C ALA A 186 1.70 -33.00 -25.88
N LYS A 187 1.45 -34.31 -26.01
CA LYS A 187 0.64 -35.08 -25.04
C LYS A 187 1.31 -35.09 -23.66
N ASN A 188 2.53 -35.62 -23.58
CA ASN A 188 3.27 -35.75 -22.31
C ASN A 188 3.46 -34.38 -21.61
N THR A 189 3.65 -33.32 -22.41
CA THR A 189 3.77 -31.94 -21.91
C THR A 189 2.42 -31.37 -21.48
N GLY A 190 1.34 -31.67 -22.21
CA GLY A 190 -0.02 -31.27 -21.89
C GLY A 190 -0.51 -31.86 -20.57
N ASP A 191 -0.29 -33.15 -20.35
CA ASP A 191 -0.65 -33.85 -19.11
C ASP A 191 0.09 -33.23 -17.91
N SER A 192 1.41 -32.99 -18.04
CA SER A 192 2.21 -32.34 -17.00
C SER A 192 1.78 -30.89 -16.71
N LEU A 193 1.41 -30.12 -17.74
CA LEU A 193 0.86 -28.76 -17.58
C LEU A 193 -0.53 -28.78 -16.93
N TYR A 194 -1.36 -29.78 -17.24
CA TYR A 194 -2.67 -29.96 -16.63
C TYR A 194 -2.54 -30.29 -15.13
N ASP A 195 -1.69 -31.25 -14.77
CA ASP A 195 -1.41 -31.60 -13.38
C ASP A 195 -0.83 -30.41 -12.60
N PHE A 196 0.11 -29.66 -13.19
CA PHE A 196 0.66 -28.46 -12.58
C PHE A 196 -0.41 -27.35 -12.40
N ALA A 197 -1.28 -27.15 -13.40
CA ALA A 197 -2.37 -26.18 -13.31
C ALA A 197 -3.40 -26.59 -12.24
N LEU A 198 -3.70 -27.89 -12.12
CA LEU A 198 -4.59 -28.44 -11.11
C LEU A 198 -3.99 -28.27 -9.70
N GLN A 199 -2.70 -28.61 -9.50
CA GLN A 199 -1.98 -28.37 -8.25
C GLN A 199 -1.89 -26.87 -7.92
N GLY A 200 -1.65 -26.01 -8.91
CA GLY A 200 -1.64 -24.56 -8.75
C GLY A 200 -3.00 -24.01 -8.30
N TYR A 201 -4.08 -24.45 -8.93
CA TYR A 201 -5.45 -24.09 -8.56
C TYR A 201 -5.79 -24.57 -7.16
N VAL A 202 -5.54 -25.85 -6.84
CA VAL A 202 -5.78 -26.42 -5.50
C VAL A 202 -4.96 -25.70 -4.42
N ASN A 203 -3.71 -25.34 -4.69
CA ASN A 203 -2.89 -24.58 -3.74
C ASN A 203 -3.44 -23.16 -3.50
N VAL A 204 -3.87 -22.46 -4.56
CA VAL A 204 -4.51 -21.13 -4.42
C VAL A 204 -5.85 -21.25 -3.71
N GLU A 205 -6.67 -22.24 -4.02
CA GLU A 205 -7.95 -22.49 -3.36
C GLU A 205 -7.75 -22.82 -1.86
N ASN A 206 -6.75 -23.63 -1.51
CA ASN A 206 -6.42 -23.96 -0.13
C ASN A 206 -5.93 -22.74 0.66
N VAL A 207 -5.09 -21.89 0.06
CA VAL A 207 -4.65 -20.62 0.67
C VAL A 207 -5.82 -19.63 0.81
N PHE A 208 -6.68 -19.54 -0.20
CA PHE A 208 -7.85 -18.67 -0.17
C PHE A 208 -8.87 -19.13 0.89
N LYS A 209 -9.16 -20.44 0.97
CA LYS A 209 -10.02 -21.02 2.00
C LYS A 209 -9.44 -20.81 3.40
N SER A 210 -8.15 -21.07 3.61
CA SER A 210 -7.51 -20.84 4.91
C SER A 210 -7.46 -19.37 5.33
N ALA A 211 -7.46 -18.44 4.37
CA ALA A 211 -7.59 -17.01 4.64
C ALA A 211 -9.05 -16.56 4.91
N THR A 212 -10.05 -17.36 4.51
CA THR A 212 -11.48 -17.01 4.62
C THR A 212 -12.19 -17.70 5.79
N THR A 213 -11.63 -18.79 6.34
CA THR A 213 -12.16 -19.48 7.53
C THR A 213 -11.36 -19.14 8.80
N PRO A 214 -11.97 -18.52 9.83
CA PRO A 214 -11.41 -18.50 11.18
C PRO A 214 -11.23 -19.93 11.70
N VAL A 215 -10.17 -20.15 12.48
CA VAL A 215 -9.74 -21.48 12.93
C VAL A 215 -10.76 -22.17 13.82
N GLU A 216 -11.13 -23.41 13.47
CA GLU A 216 -11.60 -24.39 14.46
C GLU A 216 -11.01 -25.79 14.20
N GLY A 217 -10.47 -26.41 15.26
CA GLY A 217 -10.27 -27.88 15.38
C GLY A 217 -9.29 -28.61 14.44
N LYS A 218 -8.03 -28.78 14.87
CA LYS A 218 -7.22 -29.97 14.48
C LYS A 218 -7.78 -31.24 15.15
N PRO A 219 -7.56 -32.44 14.56
CA PRO A 219 -6.50 -33.30 15.13
C PRO A 219 -5.58 -33.99 14.10
N MET A 220 -4.44 -34.51 14.59
CA MET A 220 -3.39 -35.23 13.84
C MET A 220 -3.66 -36.73 13.70
N LYS A 221 -3.08 -37.34 12.63
CA LYS A 221 -2.43 -38.67 12.55
C LYS A 221 -1.67 -38.71 11.20
N ASN A 222 -0.36 -38.97 11.13
CA ASN A 222 0.33 -40.28 11.21
C ASN A 222 -0.18 -41.24 10.10
N GLU A 223 0.66 -41.91 9.28
CA GLU A 223 2.03 -42.41 9.48
C GLU A 223 2.81 -42.61 8.16
N LYS A 224 4.13 -42.82 8.26
CA LYS A 224 5.02 -43.37 7.20
C LYS A 224 5.16 -44.89 7.43
N PRO A 225 5.56 -45.70 6.44
CA PRO A 225 6.92 -46.27 6.54
C PRO A 225 7.72 -46.33 5.22
N GLU A 226 9.03 -46.59 5.33
CA GLU A 226 9.91 -47.17 4.28
C GLU A 226 9.35 -48.53 3.78
N GLU A 227 9.76 -49.14 2.66
CA GLU A 227 11.07 -49.34 2.02
C GLU A 227 10.84 -49.61 0.50
N LYS A 228 11.76 -49.90 -0.44
CA LYS A 228 13.22 -50.15 -0.51
C LYS A 228 13.70 -49.84 -1.95
N SER A 229 15.01 -49.80 -2.21
CA SER A 229 15.60 -50.02 -3.54
C SER A 229 16.16 -51.46 -3.63
N PRO A 230 16.38 -52.05 -4.83
CA PRO A 230 17.68 -51.83 -5.48
C PRO A 230 17.69 -51.84 -7.03
N THR A 231 18.83 -51.39 -7.55
CA THR A 231 19.37 -51.51 -8.90
C THR A 231 19.11 -52.84 -9.62
N ALA A 232 18.74 -52.78 -10.91
CA ALA A 232 19.08 -53.81 -11.89
C ALA A 232 19.30 -53.21 -13.28
N GLU A 233 20.49 -53.43 -13.81
CA GLU A 233 20.94 -53.09 -15.16
C GLU A 233 20.48 -54.18 -16.14
N SER A 234 19.76 -53.82 -17.22
CA SER A 234 19.79 -54.59 -18.48
C SER A 234 19.20 -53.82 -19.67
N LYS A 235 19.99 -53.80 -20.74
CA LYS A 235 19.60 -53.59 -22.14
C LYS A 235 19.40 -55.01 -22.74
N PRO A 236 18.61 -55.26 -23.81
CA PRO A 236 18.07 -54.33 -24.81
C PRO A 236 16.55 -54.10 -24.80
#